data_AF-A0A9E4PME5-F1
#
_entry.id   AF-A0A9E4PME5-F1
#
_cell.length_a   1.000
_cell.length_b   1.000
_cell.length_c   1.000
_cell.angle_alpha   90.00
_cell.angle_beta   90.00
_cell.angle_gamma   90.00
#
_symmetry.space_group_name_H-M   'P 1'
#
loop_
_entity.id
_entity.type
_entity.pdbx_description
1 polymer ?
#
loop_
_entity_poly.entity_id
_entity_poly.type
_entity_poly.pdbx_seq_one_letter_code
_entity_poly.pdbx_strand_id
1 'polypeptide(L)'
;MKNGYKVIDIDTHVNPSYDTLVKYVEPSFRPRLEELKPYLRTVGSYTALSLASIPFDRFPGEAPQDDDVRPVMGGRGALEGRVSKSSGHHRLDPRPGISDENAEGRLLDMDMEGRDVDVIIPGT
;
A
#
# COMPACT_ATOMS: atom_id res chain seq x y z
N MET A 1 4.80 5.91 -27.00
CA MET A 1 3.70 5.52 -27.92
C MET A 1 3.63 4.00 -27.95
N LYS A 2 2.42 3.43 -27.82
CA LYS A 2 2.21 1.98 -27.62
C LYS A 2 2.40 1.12 -28.89
N ASN A 3 2.94 1.66 -30.00
CA ASN A 3 3.15 0.95 -31.28
C ASN A 3 1.97 0.08 -31.76
N GLY A 4 0.73 0.47 -31.44
CA GLY A 4 -0.48 -0.30 -31.75
C GLY A 4 -0.82 -1.43 -30.78
N TYR A 5 0.00 -1.70 -29.77
CA TYR A 5 -0.27 -2.66 -28.70
C TYR A 5 -1.22 -2.11 -27.65
N LYS A 6 -2.01 -3.00 -27.06
CA LYS A 6 -2.77 -2.76 -25.83
C LYS A 6 -2.01 -3.34 -24.66
N VAL A 7 -1.87 -2.57 -23.59
CA VAL A 7 -1.20 -2.96 -22.35
C VAL A 7 -2.25 -3.17 -21.27
N ILE A 8 -2.33 -4.40 -20.78
CA ILE A 8 -3.18 -4.79 -19.66
C ILE A 8 -2.26 -5.06 -18.49
N ASP A 9 -2.34 -4.21 -17.48
CA ASP A 9 -1.66 -4.42 -16.20
C ASP A 9 -2.58 -5.23 -15.28
N ILE A 10 -2.18 -6.46 -15.01
CA ILE A 10 -2.99 -7.40 -14.23
C ILE A 10 -2.67 -7.36 -12.74
N ASP A 11 -1.69 -6.57 -12.34
CA ASP A 11 -1.14 -6.56 -10.98
C ASP A 11 -0.89 -5.13 -10.51
N THR A 12 -1.96 -4.33 -10.47
CA THR A 12 -1.91 -3.00 -9.87
C THR A 12 -2.67 -2.97 -8.55
N HIS A 13 -2.04 -2.39 -7.54
CA HIS A 13 -2.66 -2.25 -6.23
C HIS A 13 -3.24 -0.86 -5.98
N VAL A 14 -4.22 -0.79 -5.06
CA VAL A 14 -4.61 0.44 -4.36
C VAL A 14 -4.52 0.21 -2.86
N ASN A 15 -4.02 1.21 -2.14
CA ASN A 15 -3.88 1.21 -0.69
C ASN A 15 -4.66 2.40 -0.11
N PRO A 16 -5.97 2.26 0.09
CA PRO A 16 -6.78 3.34 0.65
C PRO A 16 -6.26 3.74 2.04
N SER A 17 -6.24 5.05 2.28
CA SER A 17 -5.97 5.58 3.61
C SER A 17 -7.05 5.17 4.61
N TYR A 18 -6.70 5.22 5.90
CA TYR A 18 -7.63 5.00 7.00
C TYR A 18 -8.85 5.94 6.90
N ASP A 19 -8.64 7.21 6.55
CA ASP A 19 -9.72 8.19 6.40
C ASP A 19 -10.70 7.80 5.29
N THR A 20 -10.21 7.23 4.18
CA THR A 20 -11.06 6.67 3.13
C THR A 20 -11.81 5.43 3.62
N LEU A 21 -11.13 4.49 4.29
CA LEU A 21 -11.76 3.27 4.80
C LEU A 21 -12.93 3.59 5.76
N VAL A 22 -12.74 4.54 6.70
CA VAL A 22 -13.75 4.94 7.68
C VAL A 22 -15.04 5.47 7.04
N LYS A 23 -14.98 6.08 5.86
CA LYS A 23 -16.18 6.55 5.13
C LYS A 23 -17.06 5.39 4.68
N TYR A 24 -16.45 4.27 4.31
CA TYR A 24 -17.11 3.14 3.66
C TYR A 24 -17.25 1.90 4.54
N VAL A 25 -16.79 1.93 5.80
CA VAL A 25 -17.03 0.81 6.72
C VAL A 25 -18.53 0.59 6.93
N GLU A 26 -18.90 -0.67 7.03
CA GLU A 26 -20.26 -1.09 7.33
C GLU A 26 -20.72 -0.47 8.67
N PRO A 27 -21.96 0.04 8.79
CA PRO A 27 -22.37 0.81 9.96
C PRO A 27 -22.20 0.08 11.29
N SER A 28 -22.39 -1.24 11.35
CA SER A 28 -22.21 -2.02 12.58
C SER A 28 -20.75 -2.12 13.03
N PHE A 29 -19.79 -1.87 12.13
CA PHE A 29 -18.37 -1.84 12.45
C PHE A 29 -17.90 -0.51 13.08
N ARG A 30 -18.65 0.58 12.92
CA ARG A 30 -18.24 1.92 13.40
C ARG A 30 -17.85 1.98 14.89
N PRO A 31 -18.57 1.32 15.83
CA PRO A 31 -18.17 1.30 17.24
C PRO A 31 -16.79 0.66 17.48
N ARG A 32 -16.32 -0.18 16.54
CA ARG A 32 -15.06 -0.92 16.61
C ARG A 32 -13.89 -0.20 15.96
N LEU A 33 -14.10 0.97 15.35
CA LEU A 33 -13.00 1.77 14.77
C LEU A 33 -11.94 2.13 15.83
N GLU A 34 -12.35 2.26 17.09
CA GLU A 34 -11.44 2.48 18.21
C GLU A 34 -10.44 1.33 18.42
N GLU A 35 -10.81 0.09 18.07
CA GLU A 35 -9.93 -1.08 18.12
C GLU A 35 -8.78 -0.97 17.10
N LEU A 36 -8.93 -0.13 16.07
CA LEU A 36 -7.93 0.05 15.02
C LEU A 36 -6.82 1.04 15.38
N LYS A 37 -7.01 1.86 16.43
CA LYS A 37 -6.03 2.88 16.85
C LYS A 37 -4.60 2.36 17.02
N PRO A 38 -4.35 1.18 17.63
CA PRO A 38 -3.00 0.64 17.77
C PRO A 38 -2.29 0.34 16.44
N TYR A 39 -3.05 0.19 15.35
CA TYR A 39 -2.54 -0.13 14.01
C TYR A 39 -2.36 1.10 13.14
N LEU A 40 -2.81 2.28 13.59
CA LEU A 40 -2.71 3.50 12.81
C LEU A 40 -1.27 3.99 12.73
N ARG A 41 -0.87 4.39 11.54
CA ARG A 41 0.44 4.97 11.29
C ARG A 41 0.37 6.05 10.23
N THR A 42 1.08 7.16 10.45
CA THR A 42 1.27 8.18 9.42
C THR A 42 2.37 7.78 8.45
N VAL A 43 2.03 7.69 7.16
CA VAL A 43 2.94 7.41 6.05
C VAL A 43 2.92 8.61 5.11
N GLY A 44 4.01 9.39 5.12
CA GLY A 44 4.05 10.65 4.37
C GLY A 44 2.92 11.60 4.80
N SER A 45 1.95 11.84 3.91
CA SER A 45 0.81 12.73 4.14
C SER A 45 -0.51 12.02 4.47
N TYR A 46 -0.54 10.69 4.62
CA TYR A 46 -1.76 9.93 4.88
C TYR A 46 -1.63 9.01 6.09
N THR A 47 -2.76 8.64 6.69
CA THR A 47 -2.82 7.62 7.75
C THR A 47 -3.18 6.27 7.15
N ALA A 48 -2.44 5.23 7.51
CA ALA A 48 -2.64 3.86 7.07
C ALA A 48 -2.85 2.94 8.28
N LEU A 49 -3.48 1.79 8.03
CA LEU A 49 -3.38 0.64 8.93
C LEU A 49 -2.08 -0.10 8.60
N SER A 50 -1.28 -0.38 9.63
CA SER A 50 0.02 -1.03 9.44
C SER A 50 0.29 -2.06 10.53
N LEU A 51 1.01 -3.11 10.13
CA LEU A 51 1.46 -4.19 10.98
C LEU A 51 2.86 -4.56 10.50
N ALA A 52 3.88 -4.41 11.36
CA ALA A 52 5.23 -4.76 10.94
C ALA A 52 5.29 -6.27 10.67
N SER A 53 5.76 -6.58 9.47
CA SER A 53 6.17 -7.93 9.09
C SER A 53 7.26 -8.42 10.03
N ILE A 54 7.13 -9.67 10.47
CA ILE A 54 8.15 -10.39 11.21
C ILE A 54 9.40 -10.51 10.32
N PRO A 55 10.56 -9.96 10.71
CA PRO A 55 11.77 -10.07 9.92
C PRO A 55 12.25 -11.53 9.92
N PHE A 56 12.31 -12.15 8.74
CA PHE A 56 12.93 -13.47 8.56
C PHE A 56 14.45 -13.34 8.39
N ASP A 57 15.10 -12.51 9.20
CA ASP A 57 16.56 -12.39 9.20
C ASP A 57 17.13 -13.55 10.02
N ARG A 58 17.32 -14.69 9.36
CA ARG A 58 17.81 -15.92 10.00
C ARG A 58 19.25 -16.16 9.60
N PHE A 59 20.12 -16.36 10.58
CA PHE A 59 21.39 -17.02 10.35
C PHE A 59 21.16 -18.54 10.24
N PRO A 60 21.69 -19.23 9.21
CA PRO A 60 21.53 -20.67 9.10
C PRO A 60 22.01 -21.39 10.37
N GLY A 61 21.12 -22.15 11.02
CA GLY A 61 21.42 -22.92 12.23
C GLY A 61 21.04 -22.23 13.55
N GLU A 62 20.56 -20.98 13.53
CA GLU A 62 20.11 -20.27 14.73
C GLU A 62 18.58 -20.21 14.78
N ALA A 63 18.01 -20.55 15.95
CA ALA A 63 16.59 -20.38 16.21
C ALA A 63 16.27 -18.89 16.46
N PRO A 64 15.19 -18.34 15.89
CA PRO A 64 14.75 -16.97 16.19
C PRO A 64 14.48 -16.80 17.69
N GLN A 65 14.76 -15.62 18.25
CA GLN A 65 14.35 -15.32 19.62
C GLN A 65 12.86 -14.96 19.66
N ASP A 66 12.21 -15.12 20.82
CA ASP A 66 10.76 -14.91 20.98
C ASP A 66 10.30 -13.48 20.61
N ASP A 67 11.16 -12.49 20.76
CA ASP A 67 10.87 -11.10 20.40
C ASP A 67 11.04 -10.84 18.89
N ASP A 68 11.84 -11.64 18.19
CA ASP A 68 12.05 -11.53 16.73
C ASP A 68 10.86 -12.01 15.92
N VAL A 69 9.96 -12.79 16.53
CA VAL A 69 8.82 -13.42 15.87
C VAL A 69 7.47 -12.74 16.15
N ARG A 70 7.47 -11.61 16.87
CA ARG A 70 6.24 -10.88 17.18
C ARG A 70 6.03 -9.70 16.24
N PRO A 71 4.85 -9.58 15.61
CA PRO A 71 4.54 -8.41 14.81
C PRO A 71 4.39 -7.16 15.68
N VAL A 72 4.79 -6.01 15.16
CA VAL A 72 4.62 -4.70 15.81
C VAL A 72 3.41 -4.00 15.22
N MET A 73 2.37 -3.77 16.02
CA MET A 73 1.18 -2.99 15.62
C MET A 73 1.59 -1.56 15.26
N GLY A 74 1.13 -1.05 14.11
CA GLY A 74 1.52 0.26 13.62
C GLY A 74 3.01 0.37 13.26
N GLY A 75 3.73 -0.75 13.16
CA GLY A 75 5.14 -0.76 12.80
C GLY A 75 5.41 -0.54 11.31
N ARG A 76 6.68 -0.43 10.92
CA ARG A 76 7.11 -0.24 9.53
C ARG A 76 7.11 -1.55 8.74
N GLY A 77 6.84 -1.47 7.45
CA GLY A 77 6.99 -2.61 6.54
C GLY A 77 8.45 -2.99 6.31
N ALA A 78 8.74 -4.26 6.01
CA ALA A 78 10.11 -4.80 5.87
C ALA A 78 11.00 -4.04 4.86
N LEU A 79 10.40 -3.50 3.81
CA LEU A 79 11.10 -2.78 2.73
C LEU A 79 10.96 -1.26 2.85
N GLU A 80 10.26 -0.77 3.86
CA GLU A 80 9.98 0.65 4.01
C GLU A 80 11.27 1.45 4.23
N GLY A 81 11.49 2.47 3.39
CA GLY A 81 12.71 3.27 3.39
C GLY A 81 13.94 2.59 2.79
N ARG A 82 13.84 1.30 2.40
CA ARG A 82 14.91 0.54 1.72
C ARG A 82 14.77 0.54 0.20
N VAL A 83 13.56 0.76 -0.32
CA VAL A 83 13.31 0.98 -1.75
C VAL A 83 13.40 2.47 -2.05
N SER A 84 14.33 2.86 -2.93
CA SER A 84 14.41 4.23 -3.45
C SER A 84 13.33 4.44 -4.51
N LYS A 85 12.84 5.67 -4.70
CA LYS A 85 11.87 6.00 -5.77
C LYS A 85 12.35 5.58 -7.17
N SER A 86 13.67 5.46 -7.37
CA SER A 86 14.29 4.94 -8.61
C SER A 86 14.11 3.43 -8.84
N SER A 87 13.54 2.69 -7.90
CA SER A 87 13.17 1.27 -8.02
C SER A 87 11.69 1.07 -8.38
N GLY A 88 10.87 2.13 -8.28
CA GLY A 88 9.52 2.13 -8.82
C GLY A 88 9.59 2.26 -10.34
N HIS A 89 8.81 1.45 -11.05
CA HIS A 89 8.68 1.56 -12.52
C HIS A 89 8.11 2.92 -12.98
N HIS A 90 7.68 3.77 -12.04
CA HIS A 90 7.14 5.09 -12.28
C HIS A 90 8.25 6.11 -12.53
N ARG A 91 8.18 6.81 -13.67
CA ARG A 91 9.11 7.91 -14.01
C ARG A 91 8.83 9.19 -13.23
N LEU A 92 7.60 9.34 -12.71
CA LEU A 92 7.13 10.45 -11.90
C LEU A 92 6.43 9.89 -10.66
N ASP A 93 6.36 10.68 -9.59
CA ASP A 93 5.53 10.31 -8.46
C ASP A 93 4.06 10.22 -8.91
N PRO A 94 3.30 9.20 -8.45
CA PRO A 94 1.88 9.13 -8.74
C PRO A 94 1.13 10.34 -8.21
N ARG A 95 0.02 10.69 -8.85
CA ARG A 95 -0.76 11.85 -8.44
C ARG A 95 -1.32 11.67 -7.02
N PRO A 96 -1.50 12.75 -6.24
CA PRO A 96 -2.06 12.64 -4.89
C PRO A 96 -3.46 11.99 -4.88
N GLY A 97 -3.69 11.08 -3.93
CA GLY A 97 -5.01 10.48 -3.68
C GLY A 97 -5.46 9.41 -4.67
N ILE A 98 -4.60 8.94 -5.59
CA ILE A 98 -4.99 7.89 -6.56
C ILE A 98 -5.26 6.52 -5.93
N SER A 99 -4.77 6.29 -4.71
CA SER A 99 -5.09 5.11 -3.90
C SER A 99 -6.39 5.26 -3.11
N ASP A 100 -6.95 6.48 -3.09
CA ASP A 100 -8.16 6.85 -2.37
C ASP A 100 -9.30 7.13 -3.38
N GLU A 101 -9.75 8.38 -3.47
CA GLU A 101 -10.94 8.79 -4.23
C GLU A 101 -10.59 9.49 -5.55
N ASN A 102 -9.30 9.65 -5.89
CA ASN A 102 -8.86 10.33 -7.12
C ASN A 102 -8.76 9.38 -8.33
N ALA A 103 -9.89 8.84 -8.78
CA ALA A 103 -9.93 7.96 -9.94
C ALA A 103 -9.52 8.65 -11.25
N GLU A 104 -9.82 9.94 -11.40
CA GLU A 104 -9.41 10.73 -12.57
C GLU A 104 -7.88 10.86 -12.66
N GLY A 105 -7.22 11.15 -11.54
CA GLY A 105 -5.76 11.17 -11.46
C GLY A 105 -5.13 9.83 -11.84
N ARG A 106 -5.76 8.72 -11.45
CA ARG A 106 -5.31 7.38 -11.84
C ARG A 106 -5.38 7.17 -13.35
N LEU A 107 -6.48 7.56 -14.00
CA LEU A 107 -6.60 7.46 -15.46
C LEU A 107 -5.51 8.28 -16.16
N LEU A 108 -5.22 9.49 -15.65
CA LEU A 108 -4.14 10.32 -16.17
C LEU A 108 -2.74 9.72 -15.94
N ASP A 109 -2.53 8.96 -14.86
CA ASP A 109 -1.29 8.20 -14.62
C ASP A 109 -1.19 7.00 -15.58
N MET A 110 -2.31 6.28 -15.81
CA MET A 110 -2.39 5.19 -16.78
C MET A 110 -2.07 5.68 -18.21
N ASP A 111 -2.64 6.82 -18.63
CA ASP A 111 -2.36 7.43 -19.92
C ASP A 111 -0.87 7.81 -20.07
N MET A 112 -0.29 8.39 -19.02
CA MET A 112 1.12 8.78 -18.99
C MET A 112 2.05 7.57 -19.12
N GLU A 113 1.73 6.49 -18.41
CA GLU A 113 2.52 5.24 -18.39
C GLU A 113 2.25 4.34 -19.59
N GLY A 114 1.16 4.62 -20.31
CA GLY A 114 0.75 3.87 -21.48
C GLY A 114 0.02 2.57 -21.15
N ARG A 115 -0.67 2.50 -20.02
CA ARG A 115 -1.56 1.38 -19.64
C ARG A 115 -2.96 1.62 -20.22
N ASP A 116 -3.64 0.55 -20.63
CA ASP A 116 -5.01 0.61 -21.17
C ASP A 116 -6.04 0.07 -20.19
N VAL A 117 -5.66 -0.94 -19.41
CA VAL A 117 -6.50 -1.57 -18.40
C VAL A 117 -5.63 -1.89 -17.19
N ASP A 118 -6.15 -1.56 -16.01
CA ASP A 118 -5.60 -1.99 -14.74
C ASP A 118 -6.59 -2.94 -14.07
N VAL A 119 -6.11 -4.10 -13.65
CA VAL A 119 -6.77 -4.90 -12.64
C VAL A 119 -6.40 -4.31 -11.28
N ILE A 120 -7.41 -3.90 -10.51
CA ILE A 120 -7.22 -3.30 -9.20
C ILE A 120 -7.31 -4.38 -8.13
N ILE A 121 -6.21 -4.57 -7.43
CA ILE A 121 -6.07 -5.51 -6.32
C ILE A 121 -5.96 -4.68 -5.03
N PRO A 122 -6.66 -5.05 -3.94
CA PRO A 122 -6.37 -4.46 -2.63
C PRO A 122 -4.89 -4.66 -2.29
N GLY A 123 -4.17 -3.59 -1.98
CA GLY A 123 -2.81 -3.74 -1.47
C GLY A 123 -2.78 -4.08 0.02
N THR A 124 -1.59 -4.47 0.47
CA THR A 124 -1.28 -4.92 1.83
C THR A 124 -0.28 -3.98 2.48
#